data_AF-A0A965CU09-F1
#
_entry.id   AF-A0A965CU09-F1
#
_cell.length_a   1.000
_cell.length_b   1.000
_cell.length_c   1.000
_cell.angle_alpha   90.00
_cell.angle_beta   90.00
_cell.angle_gamma   90.00
#
_symmetry.space_group_name_H-M   'P 1'
#
loop_
_entity.id
_entity.type
_entity.pdbx_description
1 polymer ?
#
loop_
_entity_poly.entity_id
_entity_poly.type
_entity_poly.pdbx_seq_one_letter_code
_entity_poly.pdbx_strand_id
1 'polypeptide(L)'
;MKPRHKRMTLIALGVLLLGAAAGLVLNAFQSNLVFFFSPSQIAANEAPQGKAFRIGGMVETGSVVRGNDGLTVNFKVTDTAKTVPVVYTGILPD
;
A
#
# COMPACT_ATOMS: atom_id res chain seq x y z
N MET A 1 -33.45 38.22 7.80
CA MET A 1 -31.98 38.10 7.66
C MET A 1 -31.48 39.15 6.66
N LYS A 2 -30.52 40.02 7.03
CA LYS A 2 -29.98 41.00 6.06
C LYS A 2 -29.34 40.26 4.86
N PRO A 3 -29.44 40.78 3.62
CA PRO A 3 -28.93 40.12 2.41
C PRO A 3 -27.46 39.69 2.51
N ARG A 4 -26.66 40.47 3.23
CA ARG A 4 -25.24 40.18 3.54
C ARG A 4 -25.04 38.89 4.34
N HIS A 5 -25.85 38.65 5.37
CA HIS A 5 -25.74 37.43 6.17
C HIS A 5 -26.17 36.20 5.38
N LYS A 6 -27.21 36.32 4.52
CA LYS A 6 -27.65 35.22 3.65
C LYS A 6 -26.56 34.81 2.64
N ARG A 7 -25.87 35.78 2.03
CA ARG A 7 -24.71 35.51 1.15
C ARG A 7 -23.56 34.87 1.91
N MET A 8 -23.25 35.35 3.11
CA MET A 8 -22.17 34.80 3.94
C MET A 8 -22.45 33.35 4.38
N THR A 9 -23.69 33.03 4.75
CA THR A 9 -24.09 31.66 5.08
C THR A 9 -23.98 30.73 3.87
N LEU A 10 -24.36 31.18 2.68
CA LEU A 10 -24.21 30.39 1.45
C LEU A 10 -22.74 30.12 1.11
N ILE A 11 -21.87 31.14 1.25
CA ILE A 11 -20.42 30.98 1.04
C ILE A 11 -19.84 30.00 2.07
N ALA A 12 -20.18 30.17 3.35
CA ALA A 12 -19.71 29.28 4.40
C ALA A 12 -20.13 27.82 4.16
N LEU A 13 -21.38 27.59 3.75
CA LEU A 13 -21.88 26.27 3.38
C LEU A 13 -21.11 25.70 2.18
N GLY A 14 -20.86 26.52 1.16
CA GLY A 14 -20.07 26.12 -0.01
C GLY A 14 -18.64 25.70 0.36
N VAL A 15 -17.96 26.48 1.21
CA VAL A 15 -16.62 26.14 1.71
C VAL A 15 -16.64 24.85 2.52
N LEU A 16 -17.66 24.64 3.35
CA LEU A 16 -17.80 23.44 4.18
C LEU A 16 -18.00 22.19 3.30
N LEU A 17 -18.84 22.28 2.26
CA LEU A 17 -19.04 21.21 1.29
C LEU A 17 -17.76 20.89 0.50
N LEU A 18 -17.03 21.92 0.06
CA LEU A 18 -15.75 21.73 -0.64
C LEU A 18 -14.70 21.10 0.28
N GLY A 19 -14.63 21.52 1.54
CA GLY A 19 -13.74 20.93 2.54
C GLY A 19 -14.05 19.47 2.82
N ALA A 20 -15.34 19.12 2.95
CA ALA A 20 -15.77 17.73 3.11
C ALA A 20 -15.42 16.89 1.89
N ALA A 21 -15.65 17.40 0.67
CA ALA A 21 -15.29 16.71 -0.56
C ALA A 21 -13.77 16.47 -0.65
N ALA A 22 -12.95 17.48 -0.37
CA ALA A 22 -11.49 17.34 -0.35
C ALA A 22 -11.03 16.32 0.70
N GLY A 23 -11.62 16.33 1.89
CA GLY A 23 -11.32 15.36 2.94
C GLY A 23 -11.63 13.92 2.53
N LEU A 24 -12.77 13.69 1.88
CA LEU A 24 -13.14 12.38 1.35
C LEU A 24 -12.17 11.92 0.25
N VAL A 25 -11.78 12.81 -0.66
CA VAL A 25 -10.80 12.50 -1.72
C VAL A 25 -9.46 12.10 -1.10
N LEU A 26 -8.92 12.89 -0.17
CA LEU A 26 -7.64 12.57 0.49
C LEU A 26 -7.69 11.23 1.23
N ASN A 27 -8.81 10.92 1.90
CA ASN A 27 -9.00 9.65 2.59
C ASN A 27 -9.04 8.46 1.61
N ALA A 28 -9.75 8.60 0.49
CA ALA A 28 -9.79 7.60 -0.56
C ALA A 28 -8.41 7.36 -1.21
N PHE A 29 -7.63 8.44 -1.40
CA PHE A 29 -6.25 8.36 -1.88
C PHE A 29 -5.35 7.59 -0.92
N GLN A 30 -5.41 7.88 0.38
CA GLN A 30 -4.61 7.17 1.39
C GLN A 30 -4.91 5.66 1.42
N SER A 31 -6.17 5.29 1.16
CA SER A 31 -6.60 3.89 1.09
C SER A 31 -6.12 3.17 -0.18
N ASN A 32 -5.78 3.90 -1.24
CA ASN A 32 -5.24 3.38 -2.50
C ASN A 32 -3.72 3.44 -2.60
N LEU A 33 -3.02 3.95 -1.59
CA LEU A 33 -1.57 3.92 -1.58
C LEU A 33 -1.11 2.48 -1.46
N VAL A 34 -0.48 1.99 -2.52
CA VAL A 34 0.22 0.72 -2.50
C VAL A 34 1.48 0.92 -1.68
N PHE A 35 1.45 0.47 -0.43
CA PHE A 35 2.61 0.49 0.43
C PHE A 35 3.61 -0.57 -0.04
N PHE A 36 4.78 -0.10 -0.47
CA PHE A 36 5.95 -0.93 -0.72
C PHE A 36 6.79 -0.98 0.56
N PHE A 37 7.02 -2.17 1.08
CA PHE A 37 7.88 -2.39 2.24
C PHE A 37 9.14 -3.14 1.83
N SER A 38 10.29 -2.75 2.38
CA SER A 38 11.52 -3.54 2.24
C SER A 38 11.54 -4.72 3.22
N PRO A 39 12.33 -5.77 2.94
CA PRO A 39 12.64 -6.84 3.89
C PRO A 39 13.00 -6.35 5.30
N SER A 40 13.78 -5.28 5.43
CA SER A 40 14.13 -4.71 6.74
C SER A 40 12.93 -4.08 7.45
N GLN A 41 12.06 -3.37 6.73
CA GLN A 41 10.84 -2.78 7.31
C GLN A 41 9.84 -3.85 7.75
N ILE A 42 9.73 -4.93 6.99
CA ILE A 42 8.93 -6.09 7.37
C ILE A 42 9.49 -6.73 8.64
N ALA A 43 10.81 -6.92 8.71
CA ALA A 43 11.47 -7.45 9.91
C ALA A 43 11.34 -6.52 11.14
N ALA A 44 11.17 -5.21 10.92
CA ALA A 44 10.91 -4.21 11.96
C ALA A 44 9.43 -4.10 12.37
N ASN A 45 8.53 -4.91 11.81
CA ASN A 45 7.08 -4.85 12.02
C ASN A 45 6.41 -3.54 11.55
N GLU A 46 7.00 -2.85 10.57
CA GLU A 46 6.38 -1.66 9.96
C GLU A 46 5.30 -2.02 8.93
N ALA A 47 5.33 -3.26 8.40
CA ALA A 47 4.34 -3.74 7.45
C ALA A 47 2.99 -4.03 8.14
N PRO A 48 1.85 -3.65 7.52
CA PRO A 48 0.53 -3.84 8.10
C PRO A 48 0.20 -5.33 8.19
N GLN A 49 -0.12 -5.79 9.40
CA GLN A 49 -0.58 -7.15 9.64
C GLN A 49 -2.03 -7.31 9.15
N GLY A 50 -2.32 -8.39 8.41
CA GLY A 50 -3.67 -8.70 7.92
C GLY A 50 -4.17 -7.86 6.74
N LYS A 51 -3.29 -7.07 6.10
CA LYS A 51 -3.59 -6.39 4.83
C LYS A 51 -2.61 -6.81 3.76
N ALA A 52 -3.06 -6.83 2.51
CA ALA A 52 -2.16 -7.01 1.37
C ALA A 52 -1.24 -5.79 1.24
N PHE A 53 0.04 -6.03 1.06
CA PHE A 53 1.05 -5.01 0.78
C PHE A 53 2.01 -5.53 -0.29
N ARG A 54 2.83 -4.65 -0.86
CA ARG A 54 3.87 -5.05 -1.81
C ARG A 54 5.22 -5.07 -1.11
N ILE A 55 6.01 -6.10 -1.39
CA ILE A 55 7.39 -6.19 -0.95
C ILE A 55 8.31 -5.75 -2.08
N GLY A 56 9.28 -4.90 -1.77
CA GLY A 56 10.34 -4.49 -2.70
C GLY A 56 11.69 -5.02 -2.23
N GLY A 57 12.47 -5.60 -3.12
CA GLY A 57 13.81 -6.11 -2.81
C GLY A 57 14.38 -6.93 -3.95
N MET A 58 15.58 -7.48 -3.72
CA MET A 58 16.27 -8.36 -4.66
C MET A 58 16.02 -9.81 -4.28
N VAL A 59 15.90 -10.69 -5.28
CA VAL A 59 15.85 -12.13 -5.02
C VAL A 59 17.26 -12.63 -4.71
N GLU A 60 17.40 -13.35 -3.60
CA GLU A 60 18.68 -13.95 -3.21
C GLU A 60 19.10 -15.03 -4.23
N THR A 61 20.34 -14.97 -4.70
CA THR A 61 20.87 -15.90 -5.71
C THR A 61 20.84 -17.34 -5.18
N GLY A 62 20.30 -18.27 -5.99
CA GLY A 62 20.18 -19.67 -5.61
C GLY A 62 19.05 -19.99 -4.62
N SER A 63 18.25 -19.01 -4.21
CA SER A 63 17.14 -19.22 -3.27
C SER A 63 15.85 -19.75 -3.91
N VAL A 64 15.75 -19.70 -5.25
CA VAL A 64 14.55 -20.05 -6.00
C VAL A 64 14.39 -21.57 -6.04
N VAL A 65 13.37 -22.08 -5.33
CA VAL A 65 13.00 -23.49 -5.25
C VAL A 65 11.58 -23.66 -5.79
N ARG A 66 11.44 -24.42 -6.88
CA ARG A 66 10.14 -24.78 -7.44
C ARG A 66 9.57 -26.00 -6.70
N GLY A 67 8.30 -25.92 -6.33
CA GLY A 67 7.55 -27.02 -5.71
C GLY A 67 7.22 -28.13 -6.70
N ASN A 68 6.85 -29.30 -6.17
CA ASN A 68 6.52 -30.49 -6.98
C ASN A 68 5.24 -30.31 -7.83
N ASP A 69 4.41 -29.34 -7.49
CA ASP A 69 3.19 -28.97 -8.23
C ASP A 69 3.48 -28.14 -9.49
N GLY A 70 4.73 -27.70 -9.70
CA GLY A 70 5.16 -26.94 -10.87
C GLY A 70 4.67 -25.48 -10.92
N LEU A 71 3.80 -25.07 -9.99
CA LEU A 71 3.19 -23.73 -9.94
C LEU A 71 3.62 -22.92 -8.72
N THR A 72 4.01 -23.59 -7.63
CA THR A 72 4.45 -22.92 -6.41
C THR A 72 5.96 -22.75 -6.44
N VAL A 73 6.43 -21.54 -6.16
CA VAL A 73 7.84 -21.19 -6.11
C VAL A 73 8.14 -20.50 -4.79
N ASN A 74 9.14 -21.02 -4.10
CA ASN A 74 9.65 -20.47 -2.86
C ASN A 74 10.96 -19.75 -3.18
N PHE A 75 11.12 -18.52 -2.74
CA PHE A 75 12.36 -17.78 -2.91
C PHE A 75 12.53 -16.81 -1.75
N LYS A 76 13.74 -16.27 -1.62
CA LYS A 76 14.05 -15.31 -0.57
C LYS A 76 14.26 -13.93 -1.18
N VAL A 77 13.65 -12.92 -0.57
CA VAL A 77 13.82 -11.52 -0.97
C VAL A 77 14.67 -10.81 0.09
N THR A 78 15.71 -10.13 -0.35
CA THR A 78 16.66 -9.39 0.48
C THR A 78 16.83 -7.94 0.03
N ASP A 79 17.09 -7.06 0.98
CA ASP A 79 17.53 -5.68 0.76
C ASP A 79 19.00 -5.47 1.14
N THR A 80 19.80 -6.55 1.16
CA THR A 80 21.19 -6.65 1.63
C THR A 80 21.38 -6.62 3.16
N ALA A 81 20.37 -6.21 3.93
CA ALA A 81 20.44 -6.17 5.39
C ALA A 81 19.60 -7.28 6.04
N LYS A 82 18.40 -7.53 5.51
CA LYS A 82 17.48 -8.57 5.98
C LYS A 82 17.00 -9.41 4.81
N THR A 83 16.49 -10.59 5.14
CA THR A 83 15.98 -11.57 4.17
C THR A 83 14.63 -12.07 4.65
N VAL A 84 13.64 -12.05 3.76
CA VAL A 84 12.27 -12.50 4.03
C VAL A 84 11.94 -13.65 3.06
N PRO A 85 11.48 -14.81 3.56
CA PRO A 85 11.01 -15.90 2.70
C PRO A 85 9.68 -15.52 2.04
N VAL A 86 9.55 -15.80 0.76
CA VAL A 86 8.37 -15.51 -0.05
C VAL A 86 7.93 -16.79 -0.76
N VAL A 87 6.62 -17.02 -0.76
CA VAL A 87 5.97 -18.09 -1.52
C VAL A 87 5.08 -17.44 -2.57
N TYR A 88 5.26 -17.85 -3.81
CA TYR A 88 4.47 -17.38 -4.94
C TYR A 88 3.85 -18.60 -5.63
N THR A 89 2.55 -18.52 -5.90
CA THR A 89 1.84 -19.54 -6.66
C THR A 89 1.28 -18.90 -7.93
N GLY A 90 1.81 -19.30 -9.08
CA GLY A 90 1.43 -18.74 -10.37
C GLY A 90 2.55 -18.80 -11.40
N ILE A 91 2.28 -18.24 -12.58
CA ILE A 91 3.29 -18.13 -13.64
C ILE A 91 4.24 -16.99 -13.26
N LEU A 92 5.54 -17.25 -13.20
CA LEU A 92 6.53 -16.19 -13.02
C LEU A 92 6.63 -15.37 -14.31
N PRO A 93 6.68 -14.03 -14.24
CA PRO A 93 7.12 -13.22 -15.36
C PRO A 93 8.62 -13.50 -15.62
N ASP A 94 8.99 -13.71 -16.88
CA ASP A 94 10.36 -14.05 -17.33
C ASP A 94 11.42 -13.00 -16.93
#